data_AF-A0A966UIJ7-F1
#
_entry.id   AF-A0A966UIJ7-F1
#
_cell.length_a   1.000
_cell.length_b   1.000
_cell.length_c   1.000
_cell.angle_alpha   90.00
_cell.angle_beta   90.00
_cell.angle_gamma   90.00
#
_symmetry.space_group_name_H-M   'P 1'
#
loop_
_entity.id
_entity.type
_entity.pdbx_description
1 polymer ?
#
loop_
_entity_poly.entity_id
_entity_poly.type
_entity_poly.pdbx_seq_one_letter_code
_entity_poly.pdbx_strand_id
1 'polypeptide(L)'
;MGRVNESLMISAEQKKRARNVGFGYMGLAVITLVIFSRRPGDAGFKLSEGGANLTIPAQQFAWIFGIVFIGLGAAQLWRGLGKVSNIVLALATAMFVMSFLSWATSGESFSLVGMLQDTVSRSVPITLGAIGGILCERSGVINIAIEGMLLAGAFTGAVGASLTNLWFGTIIAMLTGVLLAWILAVFSIKYRVDQVIVGFAINFFALGITSFLSFRVLVPNPDYNSLVPVMPISVPVLSKIPFIGQILFVQTIFVYFSFAAVALLTWAMYRTRWGLRTRAAGEYPKAAGTLGVDVIKLRYRNLLIAGAVAGIGGAWWPIGTVGRFDQNITGGRGFIALA
;
A
#
# COMPACT_ATOMS: atom_id res chain seq x y z
N MET A 1 -0.84 -10.47 65.36
CA MET A 1 0.26 -10.27 64.39
C MET A 1 0.17 -11.37 63.34
N GLY A 2 -0.20 -11.05 62.11
CA GLY A 2 -0.43 -12.07 61.08
C GLY A 2 -1.02 -11.49 59.80
N ARG A 3 -0.36 -10.48 59.23
CA ARG A 3 -0.58 -10.09 57.83
C ARG A 3 0.49 -10.78 57.01
N VAL A 4 0.14 -11.93 56.46
CA VAL A 4 0.94 -12.65 55.48
C VAL A 4 1.07 -11.75 54.25
N ASN A 5 2.32 -11.55 53.82
CA ASN A 5 2.71 -10.83 52.61
C ASN A 5 2.13 -11.49 51.35
N GLU A 6 0.89 -11.17 50.98
CA GLU A 6 0.27 -11.62 49.73
C GLU A 6 0.62 -10.75 48.50
N SER A 7 1.37 -9.65 48.68
CA SER A 7 1.61 -8.68 47.60
C SER A 7 2.81 -8.95 46.69
N LEU A 8 3.46 -10.11 46.77
CA LEU A 8 4.70 -10.42 46.01
C LEU A 8 4.69 -11.77 45.27
N MET A 9 3.54 -12.42 45.10
CA MET A 9 3.44 -13.63 44.28
C MET A 9 3.15 -13.24 42.82
N ILE A 10 4.19 -13.20 41.99
CA ILE A 10 4.05 -13.13 40.52
C ILE A 10 3.13 -14.29 40.10
N SER A 11 2.00 -13.98 39.46
CA SER A 11 1.02 -14.97 39.02
C SER A 11 1.68 -16.06 38.15
N ALA A 12 1.21 -17.30 38.22
CA ALA A 12 1.72 -18.41 37.40
C ALA A 12 1.71 -18.06 35.90
N GLU A 13 0.74 -17.25 35.48
CA GLU A 13 0.63 -16.74 34.12
C GLU A 13 1.74 -15.72 33.77
N GLN A 14 2.09 -14.84 34.70
CA GLN A 14 3.21 -13.91 34.54
C GLN A 14 4.57 -14.64 34.50
N LYS A 15 4.75 -15.69 35.31
CA LYS A 15 5.94 -16.56 35.23
C LYS A 15 6.02 -17.30 33.90
N LYS A 16 4.91 -17.85 33.40
CA LYS A 16 4.83 -18.52 32.09
C LYS A 16 5.14 -17.55 30.95
N ARG A 17 4.57 -16.34 30.97
CA ARG A 17 4.84 -15.28 29.99
C ARG A 17 6.30 -14.83 30.02
N ALA A 18 6.87 -14.58 31.20
CA ALA A 18 8.27 -14.22 31.34
C ALA A 18 9.19 -15.31 30.76
N ARG A 19 8.91 -16.58 31.06
CA ARG A 19 9.66 -17.72 30.52
C ARG A 19 9.60 -17.82 29.00
N ASN A 20 8.41 -17.67 28.40
CA ASN A 20 8.25 -17.72 26.94
C ASN A 20 8.98 -16.57 26.24
N VAL A 21 8.90 -15.35 26.79
CA VAL A 21 9.62 -14.19 26.25
C VAL A 21 11.13 -14.36 26.40
N GLY A 22 11.60 -14.90 27.53
CA GLY A 22 13.02 -15.20 27.75
C GLY A 22 13.59 -16.20 26.75
N PHE A 23 12.86 -17.30 26.50
CA PHE A 23 13.24 -18.24 25.43
C PHE A 23 13.19 -17.60 24.04
N GLY A 24 12.24 -16.68 23.80
CA GLY A 24 12.20 -15.88 22.57
C GLY A 24 13.49 -15.09 22.35
N TYR A 25 13.98 -14.39 23.36
CA TYR A 25 15.26 -13.65 23.26
C TYR A 25 16.45 -14.58 23.03
N MET A 26 16.50 -15.75 23.68
CA MET A 26 17.55 -16.73 23.43
C MET A 26 17.50 -17.27 21.98
N GLY A 27 16.30 -17.46 21.42
CA GLY A 27 16.13 -17.83 20.01
C GLY A 27 16.63 -16.74 19.05
N LEU A 28 16.29 -15.47 19.31
CA LEU A 28 16.81 -14.33 18.54
C LEU A 28 18.35 -14.24 18.65
N ALA A 29 18.91 -14.46 19.85
CA ALA A 29 20.35 -14.47 20.07
C ALA A 29 21.04 -15.52 19.20
N VAL A 30 20.53 -16.75 19.17
CA VAL A 30 21.07 -17.83 18.33
C VAL A 30 21.04 -17.45 16.86
N ILE A 31 19.91 -16.91 16.37
CA ILE A 31 19.79 -16.45 14.98
C ILE A 31 20.84 -15.37 14.68
N THR A 32 20.95 -14.35 15.53
CA THR A 32 21.93 -13.27 15.31
C THR A 32 23.38 -13.74 15.37
N LEU A 33 23.75 -14.59 16.33
CA LEU A 33 25.13 -15.03 16.53
C LEU A 33 25.55 -16.15 15.58
N VAL A 34 24.63 -16.99 15.12
CA VAL A 34 24.96 -18.14 14.26
C VAL A 34 24.76 -17.80 12.78
N ILE A 35 23.75 -17.00 12.44
CA ILE A 35 23.42 -16.68 11.05
C ILE A 35 23.98 -15.31 10.68
N PHE A 36 23.65 -14.26 11.45
CA PHE A 36 23.98 -12.89 11.04
C PHE A 36 25.48 -12.56 11.18
N SER A 37 26.17 -13.12 12.17
CA SER A 37 27.60 -12.90 12.40
C SER A 37 28.53 -13.50 11.32
N ARG A 38 28.02 -14.41 10.48
CA ARG A 38 28.82 -15.15 9.50
C ARG A 38 29.12 -14.37 8.23
N ARG A 39 28.44 -13.23 8.01
CA ARG A 39 28.63 -12.41 6.82
C ARG A 39 29.49 -11.18 7.17
N PRO A 40 30.77 -11.14 6.74
CA PRO A 40 31.60 -9.97 6.91
C PRO A 40 31.20 -8.88 5.91
N GLY A 41 31.38 -7.62 6.31
CA GLY A 41 31.11 -6.45 5.47
C GLY A 41 30.39 -5.33 6.23
N ASP A 42 30.48 -4.14 5.66
CA ASP A 42 29.73 -2.98 6.13
C ASP A 42 28.39 -2.91 5.38
N ALA A 43 27.34 -2.58 6.12
CA ALA A 43 26.04 -2.25 5.59
C ALA A 43 25.96 -0.73 5.41
N GLY A 44 25.85 -0.26 4.17
CA GLY A 44 25.72 1.16 3.87
C GLY A 44 24.27 1.60 3.79
N PHE A 45 23.82 2.46 4.70
CA PHE A 45 22.49 3.09 4.64
C PHE A 45 22.67 4.51 4.12
N LYS A 46 22.34 4.74 2.84
CA LYS A 46 22.41 6.07 2.23
C LYS A 46 21.17 6.88 2.64
N LEU A 47 21.38 7.94 3.42
CA LEU A 47 20.31 8.78 3.97
C LEU A 47 19.98 10.01 3.10
N SER A 48 20.80 10.33 2.11
CA SER A 48 20.50 11.33 1.08
C SER A 48 21.47 11.19 -0.11
N GLU A 49 21.05 11.56 -1.32
CA GLU A 49 21.94 11.72 -2.49
C GLU A 49 22.95 12.85 -2.23
N GLY A 50 24.10 12.51 -1.65
CA GLY A 50 25.17 13.44 -1.27
C GLY A 50 25.32 13.69 0.24
N GLY A 51 24.50 13.03 1.09
CA GLY A 51 24.54 13.16 2.54
C GLY A 51 25.38 12.10 3.27
N ALA A 52 25.32 12.14 4.60
CA ALA A 52 26.01 11.19 5.47
C ALA A 52 25.56 9.74 5.19
N ASN A 53 26.52 8.87 4.88
CA ASN A 53 26.30 7.43 4.83
C ASN A 53 26.39 6.88 6.25
N LEU A 54 25.30 6.29 6.73
CA LEU A 54 25.36 5.52 7.96
C LEU A 54 25.92 4.15 7.60
N THR A 55 27.22 3.95 7.81
CA THR A 55 27.88 2.66 7.63
C THR A 55 27.82 1.90 8.95
N ILE A 56 27.16 0.74 8.92
CA ILE A 56 27.01 -0.12 10.08
C ILE A 56 27.86 -1.38 9.83
N PRO A 57 28.88 -1.67 10.66
CA PRO A 57 29.63 -2.91 10.55
C PRO A 57 28.72 -4.09 10.93
N ALA A 58 28.21 -4.79 9.92
CA ALA A 58 27.12 -5.76 10.08
C ALA A 58 27.50 -6.90 11.02
N GLN A 59 28.74 -7.37 10.92
CA GLN A 59 29.27 -8.42 11.77
C GLN A 59 29.35 -7.98 13.24
N GLN A 60 29.93 -6.80 13.52
CA GLN A 60 30.09 -6.29 14.88
C GLN A 60 28.74 -6.05 15.56
N PHE A 61 27.78 -5.48 14.83
CA PHE A 61 26.42 -5.27 15.33
C PHE A 61 25.71 -6.59 15.67
N ALA A 62 25.87 -7.63 14.84
CA ALA A 62 25.32 -8.95 15.12
C ALA A 62 25.90 -9.57 16.40
N TRP A 63 27.20 -9.40 16.67
CA TRP A 63 27.82 -9.85 17.93
C TRP A 63 27.29 -9.06 19.13
N ILE A 64 27.25 -7.73 19.05
CA ILE A 64 26.79 -6.86 20.14
C ILE A 64 25.33 -7.17 20.48
N PHE A 65 24.45 -7.20 19.49
CA PHE A 65 23.03 -7.46 19.72
C PHE A 65 22.76 -8.90 20.16
N GLY A 66 23.52 -9.88 19.65
CA GLY A 66 23.46 -11.25 20.13
C GLY A 66 23.80 -11.39 21.62
N ILE A 67 24.85 -10.70 22.08
CA ILE A 67 25.22 -10.67 23.52
C ILE A 67 24.12 -9.98 24.34
N VAL A 68 23.56 -8.87 23.83
CA VAL A 68 22.43 -8.18 24.51
C VAL A 68 21.22 -9.11 24.62
N PHE A 69 20.87 -9.87 23.58
CA PHE A 69 19.75 -10.81 23.63
C PHE A 69 19.97 -11.95 24.61
N ILE A 70 21.19 -12.45 24.77
CA ILE A 70 21.53 -13.41 25.83
C ILE A 70 21.31 -12.79 27.21
N GLY A 71 21.81 -11.57 27.43
CA GLY A 71 21.64 -10.85 28.68
C GLY A 71 20.17 -10.57 29.03
N LEU A 72 19.38 -10.12 28.06
CA LEU A 72 17.93 -9.90 28.21
C LEU A 72 17.18 -11.21 28.43
N GLY A 73 17.54 -12.29 27.73
CA GLY A 73 16.99 -13.62 27.92
C GLY A 73 17.23 -14.15 29.34
N ALA A 74 18.47 -14.07 29.83
CA ALA A 74 18.84 -14.48 31.18
C ALA A 74 18.14 -13.64 32.25
N ALA A 75 18.10 -12.31 32.11
CA ALA A 75 17.42 -11.41 33.04
C ALA A 75 15.90 -11.68 33.10
N GLN A 76 15.28 -11.95 31.95
CA GLN A 76 13.87 -12.27 31.84
C GLN A 76 13.54 -13.64 32.45
N LEU A 77 14.43 -14.64 32.32
CA LEU A 77 14.26 -15.96 32.92
C LEU A 77 14.48 -15.97 34.44
N TRP A 78 15.40 -15.14 34.94
CA TRP A 78 15.77 -15.14 36.36
C TRP A 78 14.85 -14.27 37.22
N ARG A 79 14.55 -13.04 36.78
CA ARG A 79 13.79 -12.06 37.61
C ARG A 79 12.42 -11.72 37.03
N GLY A 80 12.25 -11.81 35.72
CA GLY A 80 11.04 -11.37 35.01
C GLY A 80 10.88 -9.85 35.02
N LEU A 81 10.94 -9.21 33.85
CA LEU A 81 10.98 -7.74 33.73
C LEU A 81 9.62 -7.04 33.93
N GLY A 82 8.59 -7.75 34.37
CA GLY A 82 7.28 -7.19 34.75
C GLY A 82 6.70 -6.22 33.70
N LYS A 83 6.33 -5.00 34.13
CA LYS A 83 5.76 -3.95 33.28
C LYS A 83 6.75 -3.42 32.22
N VAL A 84 8.06 -3.50 32.49
CA VAL A 84 9.11 -3.04 31.58
C VAL A 84 9.33 -4.04 30.43
N SER A 85 8.83 -5.27 30.57
CA SER A 85 8.97 -6.32 29.56
C SER A 85 8.41 -5.92 28.18
N ASN A 86 7.37 -5.09 28.08
CA ASN A 86 6.83 -4.66 26.79
C ASN A 86 7.77 -3.67 26.08
N ILE A 87 8.38 -2.75 26.82
CA ILE A 87 9.34 -1.79 26.29
C ILE A 87 10.62 -2.52 25.85
N VAL A 88 11.11 -3.43 26.68
CA VAL A 88 12.27 -4.27 26.37
C VAL A 88 12.01 -5.16 25.16
N LEU A 89 10.79 -5.68 25.02
CA LEU A 89 10.40 -6.41 23.81
C LEU A 89 10.40 -5.54 22.56
N ALA A 90 9.82 -4.34 22.62
CA ALA A 90 9.82 -3.41 21.49
C ALA A 90 11.26 -3.02 21.08
N LEU A 91 12.11 -2.71 22.06
CA LEU A 91 13.53 -2.41 21.82
C LEU A 91 14.27 -3.63 21.25
N ALA A 92 14.06 -4.82 21.80
CA ALA A 92 14.68 -6.04 21.31
C ALA A 92 14.25 -6.37 19.87
N THR A 93 12.98 -6.18 19.54
CA THR A 93 12.49 -6.32 18.16
C THR A 93 13.15 -5.31 17.24
N ALA A 94 13.26 -4.03 17.65
CA ALA A 94 13.96 -3.02 16.86
C ALA A 94 15.43 -3.36 16.63
N MET A 95 16.15 -3.79 17.68
CA MET A 95 17.55 -4.24 17.59
C MET A 95 17.70 -5.46 16.66
N PHE A 96 16.76 -6.40 16.71
CA PHE A 96 16.78 -7.58 15.85
C PHE A 96 16.56 -7.21 14.39
N VAL A 97 15.58 -6.34 14.12
CA VAL A 97 15.32 -5.81 12.77
C VAL A 97 16.55 -5.07 12.25
N MET A 98 17.20 -4.23 13.07
CA MET A 98 18.44 -3.56 12.68
C MET A 98 19.57 -4.54 12.37
N SER A 99 19.76 -5.58 13.21
CA SER A 99 20.75 -6.64 12.97
C SER A 99 20.48 -7.42 11.68
N PHE A 100 19.21 -7.71 11.42
CA PHE A 100 18.77 -8.41 10.23
C PHE A 100 19.01 -7.57 8.98
N LEU A 101 18.64 -6.28 9.01
CA LEU A 101 18.86 -5.36 7.89
C LEU A 101 20.35 -5.17 7.61
N SER A 102 21.18 -5.02 8.64
CA SER A 102 22.64 -4.92 8.45
C SER A 102 23.22 -6.21 7.85
N TRP A 103 22.77 -7.38 8.29
CA TRP A 103 23.19 -8.64 7.70
C TRP A 103 22.72 -8.83 6.26
N ALA A 104 21.46 -8.51 5.97
CA ALA A 104 20.87 -8.65 4.65
C ALA A 104 21.58 -7.78 3.61
N THR A 105 22.11 -6.62 4.05
CA THR A 105 22.76 -5.61 3.20
C THR A 105 24.28 -5.60 3.35
N SER A 106 24.85 -6.58 4.03
CA SER A 106 26.31 -6.69 4.24
C SER A 106 27.05 -6.81 2.91
N GLY A 107 27.93 -5.85 2.64
CA GLY A 107 28.69 -5.75 1.39
C GLY A 107 27.99 -4.94 0.29
N GLU A 108 26.79 -4.45 0.54
CA GLU A 108 26.05 -3.56 -0.36
C GLU A 108 25.65 -2.26 0.36
N SER A 109 25.23 -1.27 -0.42
CA SER A 109 24.65 -0.04 0.11
C SER A 109 23.25 0.14 -0.43
N PHE A 110 22.27 0.33 0.45
CA PHE A 110 20.89 0.62 0.04
C PHE A 110 20.53 2.08 0.33
N SER A 111 19.75 2.66 -0.56
CA SER A 111 19.17 3.98 -0.36
C SER A 111 17.88 3.83 0.44
N LEU A 112 17.93 4.10 1.75
CA LEU A 112 16.72 4.10 2.57
C LEU A 112 15.71 5.12 2.03
N VAL A 113 16.21 6.29 1.61
CA VAL A 113 15.40 7.33 0.96
C VAL A 113 14.76 6.81 -0.32
N GLY A 114 15.55 6.16 -1.19
CA GLY A 114 15.04 5.61 -2.45
C GLY A 114 13.97 4.53 -2.22
N MET A 115 14.16 3.65 -1.23
CA MET A 115 13.15 2.64 -0.89
C MET A 115 11.85 3.26 -0.37
N LEU A 116 11.94 4.28 0.48
CA LEU A 116 10.77 4.99 0.99
C LEU A 116 10.06 5.78 -0.12
N GLN A 117 10.82 6.39 -1.03
CA GLN A 117 10.30 7.08 -2.22
C GLN A 117 9.57 6.10 -3.15
N ASP A 118 10.15 4.92 -3.39
CA ASP A 118 9.53 3.83 -4.15
C ASP A 118 8.27 3.30 -3.47
N THR A 119 8.27 3.20 -2.14
CA THR A 119 7.11 2.78 -1.35
C THR A 119 5.94 3.74 -1.56
N VAL A 120 6.20 5.04 -1.48
CA VAL A 120 5.20 6.09 -1.76
C VAL A 120 4.68 5.96 -3.19
N SER A 121 5.57 5.85 -4.17
CA SER A 121 5.20 5.73 -5.58
C SER A 121 4.33 4.49 -5.86
N ARG A 122 4.75 3.31 -5.37
CA ARG A 122 4.06 2.02 -5.58
C ARG A 122 2.74 1.91 -4.82
N SER A 123 2.51 2.74 -3.80
CA SER A 123 1.24 2.80 -3.07
C SER A 123 0.10 3.46 -3.85
N VAL A 124 0.41 4.23 -4.90
CA VAL A 124 -0.56 5.01 -5.67
C VAL A 124 -1.73 4.19 -6.21
N PRO A 125 -1.53 3.10 -6.99
CA PRO A 125 -2.65 2.37 -7.57
C PRO A 125 -3.54 1.73 -6.49
N ILE A 126 -2.95 1.27 -5.39
CA ILE A 126 -3.70 0.70 -4.26
C ILE A 126 -4.53 1.79 -3.59
N THR A 127 -3.95 2.97 -3.37
CA THR A 127 -4.64 4.12 -2.78
C THR A 127 -5.82 4.58 -3.64
N LEU A 128 -5.62 4.70 -4.96
CA LEU A 128 -6.67 5.10 -5.89
C LEU A 128 -7.77 4.03 -6.02
N GLY A 129 -7.39 2.74 -6.00
CA GLY A 129 -8.35 1.64 -5.88
C GLY A 129 -9.17 1.71 -4.60
N ALA A 130 -8.53 1.95 -3.45
CA ALA A 130 -9.19 2.05 -2.15
C ALA A 130 -10.16 3.25 -2.08
N ILE A 131 -9.80 4.39 -2.69
CA ILE A 131 -10.73 5.52 -2.87
C ILE A 131 -11.98 5.07 -3.64
N GLY A 132 -11.79 4.31 -4.72
CA GLY A 132 -12.89 3.73 -5.49
C GLY A 132 -13.76 2.79 -4.65
N GLY A 133 -13.15 1.94 -3.83
CA GLY A 133 -13.85 1.06 -2.87
C GLY A 133 -14.69 1.86 -1.87
N ILE A 134 -14.10 2.85 -1.20
CA ILE A 134 -14.78 3.72 -0.22
C ILE A 134 -15.99 4.41 -0.84
N LEU A 135 -15.86 4.95 -2.06
CA LEU A 135 -16.94 5.63 -2.77
C LEU A 135 -18.15 4.71 -3.02
N CYS A 136 -17.87 3.48 -3.44
CA CYS A 136 -18.89 2.48 -3.72
C CYS A 136 -19.53 1.96 -2.43
N GLU A 137 -18.73 1.51 -1.46
CA GLU A 137 -19.23 0.90 -0.22
C GLU A 137 -20.04 1.88 0.61
N ARG A 138 -19.57 3.15 0.72
CA ARG A 138 -20.33 4.18 1.43
C ARG A 138 -21.65 4.52 0.74
N SER A 139 -21.85 4.14 -0.51
CA SER A 139 -23.14 4.27 -1.22
C SER A 139 -24.00 3.00 -1.18
N GLY A 140 -23.51 1.90 -0.61
CA GLY A 140 -24.20 0.62 -0.49
C GLY A 140 -24.03 -0.30 -1.70
N VAL A 141 -22.88 -0.22 -2.40
CA VAL A 141 -22.52 -1.10 -3.51
C VAL A 141 -21.07 -1.55 -3.35
N ILE A 142 -20.80 -2.84 -3.42
CA ILE A 142 -19.47 -3.44 -3.34
C ILE A 142 -18.86 -3.44 -4.75
N ASN A 143 -17.63 -2.95 -4.89
CA ASN A 143 -16.93 -2.88 -6.16
C ASN A 143 -15.77 -3.87 -6.24
N ILE A 144 -16.06 -5.13 -6.54
CA ILE A 144 -15.03 -6.16 -6.77
C ILE A 144 -14.29 -5.96 -8.10
N ALA A 145 -14.88 -5.19 -9.03
CA ALA A 145 -14.32 -4.93 -10.35
C ALA A 145 -13.12 -3.96 -10.36
N ILE A 146 -12.63 -3.50 -9.20
CA ILE A 146 -11.49 -2.56 -9.11
C ILE A 146 -10.24 -3.11 -9.81
N GLU A 147 -9.95 -4.40 -9.67
CA GLU A 147 -8.82 -5.05 -10.36
C GLU A 147 -8.95 -4.91 -11.89
N GLY A 148 -10.12 -5.21 -12.43
CA GLY A 148 -10.41 -5.09 -13.86
C GLY A 148 -10.38 -3.65 -14.35
N MET A 149 -10.85 -2.69 -13.53
CA MET A 149 -10.76 -1.25 -13.84
C MET A 149 -9.30 -0.77 -13.89
N LEU A 150 -8.47 -1.18 -12.94
CA LEU A 150 -7.03 -0.89 -12.95
C LEU A 150 -6.36 -1.53 -14.18
N LEU A 151 -6.66 -2.80 -14.47
CA LEU A 151 -6.00 -3.54 -15.55
C LEU A 151 -6.40 -3.01 -16.94
N ALA A 152 -7.69 -2.80 -17.16
CA ALA A 152 -8.19 -2.21 -18.41
C ALA A 152 -7.75 -0.74 -18.56
N GLY A 153 -7.70 0.02 -17.46
CA GLY A 153 -7.14 1.37 -17.43
C GLY A 153 -5.66 1.38 -17.79
N ALA A 154 -4.86 0.44 -17.28
CA ALA A 154 -3.46 0.29 -17.66
C ALA A 154 -3.31 0.00 -19.16
N PHE A 155 -4.04 -0.99 -19.68
CA PHE A 155 -3.98 -1.35 -21.09
C PHE A 155 -4.35 -0.17 -22.01
N THR A 156 -5.53 0.41 -21.80
CA THR A 156 -6.04 1.50 -22.64
C THR A 156 -5.24 2.79 -22.45
N GLY A 157 -4.70 3.01 -21.25
CA GLY A 157 -3.80 4.13 -20.97
C GLY A 157 -2.47 4.02 -21.71
N ALA A 158 -1.88 2.82 -21.77
CA ALA A 158 -0.66 2.58 -22.55
C ALA A 158 -0.91 2.86 -24.04
N VAL A 159 -1.95 2.25 -24.61
CA VAL A 159 -2.31 2.43 -26.02
C VAL A 159 -2.61 3.90 -26.34
N GLY A 160 -3.43 4.56 -25.52
CA GLY A 160 -3.76 5.97 -25.72
C GLY A 160 -2.55 6.88 -25.60
N ALA A 161 -1.63 6.61 -24.66
CA ALA A 161 -0.42 7.40 -24.50
C ALA A 161 0.55 7.22 -25.67
N SER A 162 0.73 5.99 -26.16
CA SER A 162 1.56 5.68 -27.32
C SER A 162 1.03 6.31 -28.61
N LEU A 163 -0.29 6.43 -28.77
CA LEU A 163 -0.90 7.05 -29.95
C LEU A 163 -0.78 8.57 -29.99
N THR A 164 -0.68 9.24 -28.83
CA THR A 164 -0.75 10.70 -28.79
C THR A 164 0.18 11.27 -27.72
N ASN A 165 -0.24 11.22 -26.45
CA ASN A 165 0.55 11.72 -25.33
C ASN A 165 0.03 11.16 -24.01
N LEU A 166 0.83 11.32 -22.97
CA LEU A 166 0.59 10.76 -21.63
C LEU A 166 -0.74 11.24 -21.02
N TRP A 167 -1.15 12.49 -21.29
CA TRP A 167 -2.42 13.03 -20.80
C TRP A 167 -3.62 12.40 -21.47
N PHE A 168 -3.55 12.21 -22.79
CA PHE A 168 -4.58 11.53 -23.57
C PHE A 168 -4.73 10.08 -23.12
N GLY A 169 -3.61 9.36 -22.92
CA GLY A 169 -3.64 8.02 -22.34
C GLY A 169 -4.29 7.98 -20.95
N THR A 170 -3.96 8.94 -20.08
CA THR A 170 -4.56 9.02 -18.74
C THR A 170 -6.07 9.28 -18.79
N ILE A 171 -6.53 10.13 -19.70
CA ILE A 171 -7.97 10.41 -19.92
C ILE A 171 -8.68 9.16 -20.45
N ILE A 172 -8.09 8.45 -21.41
CA ILE A 172 -8.65 7.20 -21.92
C ILE A 172 -8.77 6.17 -20.80
N ALA A 173 -7.72 5.99 -19.98
CA ALA A 173 -7.72 5.07 -18.85
C ALA A 173 -8.85 5.40 -17.85
N MET A 174 -9.03 6.69 -17.55
CA MET A 174 -10.13 7.19 -16.73
C MET A 174 -11.49 6.82 -17.33
N LEU A 175 -11.71 7.07 -18.61
CA LEU A 175 -12.97 6.76 -19.30
C LEU A 175 -13.25 5.25 -19.37
N THR A 176 -12.21 4.42 -19.55
CA THR A 176 -12.33 2.96 -19.50
C THR A 176 -12.76 2.49 -18.11
N GLY A 177 -12.18 3.05 -17.04
CA GLY A 177 -12.61 2.77 -15.68
C GLY A 177 -14.07 3.20 -15.43
N VAL A 178 -14.48 4.39 -15.91
CA VAL A 178 -15.87 4.86 -15.87
C VAL A 178 -16.81 3.90 -16.61
N LEU A 179 -16.43 3.43 -17.79
CA LEU A 179 -17.22 2.50 -18.60
C LEU A 179 -17.44 1.17 -17.85
N LEU A 180 -16.38 0.60 -17.28
CA LEU A 180 -16.49 -0.64 -16.52
C LEU A 180 -17.32 -0.46 -15.24
N ALA A 181 -17.17 0.69 -14.55
CA ALA A 181 -18.00 1.01 -13.40
C ALA A 181 -19.45 1.27 -13.77
N TRP A 182 -19.71 1.84 -14.94
CA TRP A 182 -21.06 2.00 -15.47
C TRP A 182 -21.70 0.63 -15.74
N ILE A 183 -20.98 -0.31 -16.36
CA ILE A 183 -21.45 -1.69 -16.54
C ILE A 183 -21.81 -2.30 -15.19
N LEU A 184 -20.90 -2.25 -14.20
CA LEU A 184 -21.17 -2.74 -12.85
C LEU A 184 -22.42 -2.09 -12.26
N ALA A 185 -22.56 -0.76 -12.37
CA ALA A 185 -23.70 0.00 -11.84
C ALA A 185 -25.02 -0.42 -12.51
N VAL A 186 -25.02 -0.59 -13.83
CA VAL A 186 -26.21 -1.03 -14.57
C VAL A 186 -26.68 -2.41 -14.12
N PHE A 187 -25.77 -3.39 -14.07
CA PHE A 187 -26.15 -4.74 -13.66
C PHE A 187 -26.55 -4.82 -12.18
N SER A 188 -25.81 -4.15 -11.29
CA SER A 188 -26.07 -4.22 -9.85
C SER A 188 -27.26 -3.38 -9.38
N ILE A 189 -27.46 -2.17 -9.94
CA ILE A 189 -28.48 -1.24 -9.46
C ILE A 189 -29.79 -1.44 -10.23
N LYS A 190 -29.76 -1.46 -11.57
CA LYS A 190 -30.96 -1.58 -12.40
C LYS A 190 -31.46 -3.02 -12.47
N TYR A 191 -30.57 -3.96 -12.78
CA TYR A 191 -30.93 -5.36 -12.96
C TYR A 191 -30.85 -6.19 -11.67
N ARG A 192 -30.36 -5.59 -10.57
CA ARG A 192 -30.24 -6.23 -9.24
C ARG A 192 -29.48 -7.56 -9.28
N VAL A 193 -28.52 -7.68 -10.19
CA VAL A 193 -27.60 -8.81 -10.23
C VAL A 193 -26.63 -8.68 -9.05
N ASP A 194 -26.23 -9.82 -8.50
CA ASP A 194 -25.23 -9.87 -7.44
C ASP A 194 -23.93 -9.16 -7.86
N GLN A 195 -23.51 -8.21 -7.02
CA GLN A 195 -22.37 -7.32 -7.27
C GLN A 195 -21.04 -8.07 -7.30
N VAL A 196 -20.93 -9.16 -6.53
CA VAL A 196 -19.75 -10.01 -6.46
C VAL A 196 -19.59 -10.74 -7.79
N ILE A 197 -20.67 -11.35 -8.29
CA ILE A 197 -20.67 -12.09 -9.56
C ILE A 197 -20.32 -11.17 -10.73
N VAL A 198 -20.98 -10.02 -10.85
CA VAL A 198 -20.70 -9.04 -11.92
C VAL A 198 -19.26 -8.52 -11.80
N GLY A 199 -18.79 -8.27 -10.58
CA GLY A 199 -17.43 -7.81 -10.33
C GLY A 199 -16.37 -8.81 -10.82
N PHE A 200 -16.52 -10.08 -10.48
CA PHE A 200 -15.64 -11.14 -11.01
C PHE A 200 -15.74 -11.27 -12.53
N ALA A 201 -16.94 -11.19 -13.11
CA ALA A 201 -17.11 -11.23 -14.56
C ALA A 201 -16.35 -10.09 -15.26
N ILE A 202 -16.41 -8.87 -14.72
CA ILE A 202 -15.66 -7.72 -15.24
C ILE A 202 -14.14 -7.95 -15.12
N ASN A 203 -13.67 -8.50 -13.99
CA ASN A 203 -12.25 -8.80 -13.80
C ASN A 203 -11.73 -9.84 -14.81
N PHE A 204 -12.46 -10.94 -15.00
CA PHE A 204 -12.09 -11.95 -15.99
C PHE A 204 -12.18 -11.43 -17.42
N PHE A 205 -13.20 -10.63 -17.73
CA PHE A 205 -13.30 -9.97 -19.01
C PHE A 205 -12.10 -9.04 -19.27
N ALA A 206 -11.76 -8.18 -18.32
CA ALA A 206 -10.61 -7.28 -18.42
C ALA A 206 -9.30 -8.06 -18.60
N LEU A 207 -9.08 -9.13 -17.82
CA LEU A 207 -7.91 -9.98 -17.97
C LEU A 207 -7.85 -10.65 -19.35
N GLY A 208 -8.96 -11.25 -19.80
CA GLY A 208 -9.03 -11.94 -21.09
C GLY A 208 -8.84 -10.99 -22.28
N ILE A 209 -9.58 -9.89 -22.32
CA ILE A 209 -9.55 -8.93 -23.44
C ILE A 209 -8.19 -8.24 -23.55
N THR A 210 -7.60 -7.80 -22.44
CA THR A 210 -6.30 -7.10 -22.45
C THR A 210 -5.15 -8.05 -22.78
N SER A 211 -5.20 -9.31 -22.31
CA SER A 211 -4.19 -10.32 -22.66
C SER A 211 -4.28 -10.69 -24.15
N PHE A 212 -5.49 -10.91 -24.66
CA PHE A 212 -5.71 -11.22 -26.07
C PHE A 212 -5.24 -10.08 -26.99
N LEU A 213 -5.66 -8.84 -26.71
CA LEU A 213 -5.26 -7.68 -27.51
C LEU A 213 -3.77 -7.39 -27.38
N SER A 214 -3.18 -7.57 -26.19
CA SER A 214 -1.73 -7.47 -26.02
C SER A 214 -1.00 -8.43 -26.97
N PHE A 215 -1.39 -9.71 -26.98
CA PHE A 215 -0.73 -10.70 -27.83
C PHE A 215 -0.99 -10.49 -29.33
N ARG A 216 -2.22 -10.13 -29.72
CA ARG A 216 -2.61 -10.02 -31.13
C ARG A 216 -2.32 -8.66 -31.76
N VAL A 217 -2.24 -7.60 -30.97
CA VAL A 217 -2.07 -6.22 -31.45
C VAL A 217 -0.75 -5.62 -30.99
N LEU A 218 -0.46 -5.64 -29.69
CA LEU A 218 0.70 -4.92 -29.14
C LEU A 218 2.03 -5.64 -29.43
N VAL A 219 2.06 -6.98 -29.36
CA VAL A 219 3.28 -7.74 -29.68
C VAL A 219 3.69 -7.59 -31.14
N PRO A 220 2.80 -7.69 -32.15
CA PRO A 220 3.15 -7.45 -33.55
C PRO A 220 3.40 -5.97 -33.88
N ASN A 221 2.85 -5.03 -33.10
CA ASN A 221 2.97 -3.59 -33.32
C ASN A 221 3.49 -2.88 -32.05
N PRO A 222 4.81 -2.94 -31.77
CA PRO A 222 5.40 -2.39 -30.54
C PRO A 222 5.16 -0.89 -30.35
N ASP A 223 4.95 -0.14 -31.44
CA ASP A 223 4.71 1.30 -31.41
C ASP A 223 3.45 1.68 -30.62
N TYR A 224 2.45 0.79 -30.53
CA TYR A 224 1.24 1.00 -29.72
C TYR A 224 1.42 0.66 -28.23
N ASN A 225 2.63 0.27 -27.82
CA ASN A 225 2.94 -0.12 -26.46
C ASN A 225 4.33 0.35 -26.01
N SER A 226 4.79 1.46 -26.59
CA SER A 226 6.06 2.10 -26.26
C SER A 226 5.78 3.56 -25.94
N LEU A 227 6.11 4.00 -24.73
CA LEU A 227 6.01 5.39 -24.33
C LEU A 227 7.09 5.74 -23.30
N VAL A 228 7.44 7.02 -23.23
CA VAL A 228 8.34 7.53 -22.19
C VAL A 228 7.53 7.78 -20.92
N PRO A 229 7.88 7.19 -19.76
CA PRO A 229 7.20 7.45 -18.50
C PRO A 229 7.27 8.92 -18.08
N VAL A 230 6.32 9.36 -17.26
CA VAL A 230 6.34 10.68 -16.64
C VAL A 230 7.57 10.82 -15.75
N MET A 231 8.35 11.87 -15.98
CA MET A 231 9.48 12.20 -15.12
C MET A 231 9.01 12.73 -13.75
N PRO A 232 9.71 12.40 -12.65
CA PRO A 232 9.42 12.96 -11.34
C PRO A 232 9.52 14.50 -11.33
N ILE A 233 8.58 15.14 -10.65
CA ILE A 233 8.54 16.60 -10.48
C ILE A 233 9.07 16.93 -9.08
N SER A 234 10.04 17.84 -9.03
CA SER A 234 10.63 18.34 -7.78
C SER A 234 9.94 19.64 -7.36
N VAL A 235 9.27 19.65 -6.20
CA VAL A 235 8.63 20.87 -5.69
C VAL A 235 9.71 21.84 -5.18
N PRO A 236 9.80 23.08 -5.69
CA PRO A 236 10.80 24.05 -5.25
C PRO A 236 10.75 24.26 -3.73
N VAL A 237 11.92 24.45 -3.12
CA VAL A 237 12.12 24.64 -1.67
C VAL A 237 11.85 23.37 -0.84
N LEU A 238 10.70 22.73 -0.98
CA LEU A 238 10.32 21.55 -0.18
C LEU A 238 11.13 20.30 -0.53
N SER A 239 11.57 20.16 -1.79
CA SER A 239 12.46 19.07 -2.21
C SER A 239 13.85 19.13 -1.57
N LYS A 240 14.26 20.29 -1.04
CA LYS A 240 15.59 20.50 -0.43
C LYS A 240 15.64 20.06 1.04
N ILE A 241 14.51 19.70 1.64
CA ILE A 241 14.48 19.21 3.03
C ILE A 241 15.18 17.85 3.08
N PRO A 242 16.23 17.66 3.91
CA PRO A 242 16.92 16.37 3.98
C PRO A 242 15.97 15.27 4.42
N PHE A 243 16.13 14.07 3.85
CA PHE A 243 15.29 12.89 4.07
C PHE A 243 13.84 13.05 3.57
N ILE A 244 13.02 13.92 4.17
CA ILE A 244 11.59 14.07 3.86
C ILE A 244 11.36 14.67 2.46
N GLY A 245 12.19 15.64 2.07
CA GLY A 245 12.13 16.33 0.78
C GLY A 245 12.17 15.35 -0.40
N GLN A 246 13.16 14.47 -0.38
CA GLN A 246 13.38 13.47 -1.42
C GLN A 246 12.28 12.40 -1.44
N ILE A 247 11.74 12.01 -0.28
CA ILE A 247 10.71 10.97 -0.19
C ILE A 247 9.36 11.46 -0.73
N LEU A 248 8.94 12.68 -0.38
CA LEU A 248 7.57 13.14 -0.66
C LEU A 248 7.47 14.17 -1.79
N PHE A 249 8.54 14.95 -2.05
CA PHE A 249 8.50 16.11 -2.94
C PHE A 249 9.34 15.96 -4.21
N VAL A 250 9.85 14.76 -4.48
CA VAL A 250 10.46 14.33 -5.75
C VAL A 250 9.67 13.12 -6.25
N GLN A 251 8.49 13.37 -6.79
CA GLN A 251 7.53 12.30 -7.12
C GLN A 251 6.81 12.59 -8.44
N THR A 252 6.22 11.55 -9.03
CA THR A 252 5.45 11.69 -10.29
C THR A 252 4.12 12.40 -10.04
N ILE A 253 3.51 12.92 -11.11
CA ILE A 253 2.20 13.58 -11.03
C ILE A 253 1.11 12.70 -10.42
N PHE A 254 1.21 11.37 -10.60
CA PHE A 254 0.26 10.41 -10.05
C PHE A 254 0.31 10.33 -8.51
N VAL A 255 1.48 10.52 -7.90
CA VAL A 255 1.62 10.56 -6.44
C VAL A 255 0.97 11.81 -5.88
N TYR A 256 1.23 12.97 -6.49
CA TYR A 256 0.59 14.20 -6.04
C TYR A 256 -0.92 14.17 -6.26
N PHE A 257 -1.38 13.56 -7.37
CA PHE A 257 -2.79 13.32 -7.60
C PHE A 257 -3.39 12.38 -6.53
N SER A 258 -2.71 11.32 -6.11
CA SER A 258 -3.24 10.43 -5.07
C SER A 258 -3.38 11.14 -3.73
N PHE A 259 -2.39 11.95 -3.32
CA PHE A 259 -2.50 12.78 -2.12
C PHE A 259 -3.66 13.78 -2.21
N ALA A 260 -3.78 14.47 -3.34
CA ALA A 260 -4.90 15.37 -3.58
C ALA A 260 -6.24 14.64 -3.54
N ALA A 261 -6.34 13.46 -4.18
CA ALA A 261 -7.56 12.65 -4.21
C ALA A 261 -7.95 12.17 -2.81
N VAL A 262 -7.01 11.75 -1.96
CA VAL A 262 -7.28 11.38 -0.57
C VAL A 262 -7.80 12.59 0.23
N ALA A 263 -7.13 13.74 0.13
CA ALA A 263 -7.54 14.95 0.83
C ALA A 263 -8.93 15.43 0.36
N LEU A 264 -9.16 15.45 -0.95
CA LEU A 264 -10.43 15.84 -1.56
C LEU A 264 -11.54 14.86 -1.20
N LEU A 265 -11.31 13.55 -1.23
CA LEU A 265 -12.31 12.57 -0.81
C LEU A 265 -12.67 12.74 0.66
N THR A 266 -11.66 12.92 1.52
CA THR A 266 -11.86 13.11 2.96
C THR A 266 -12.71 14.35 3.22
N TRP A 267 -12.34 15.48 2.62
CA TRP A 267 -13.12 16.70 2.71
C TRP A 267 -14.53 16.51 2.14
N ALA A 268 -14.66 15.93 0.95
CA ALA A 268 -15.95 15.73 0.30
C ALA A 268 -16.87 14.81 1.11
N MET A 269 -16.35 13.73 1.70
CA MET A 269 -17.12 12.75 2.46
C MET A 269 -17.64 13.28 3.81
N TYR A 270 -16.81 14.07 4.49
CA TYR A 270 -17.10 14.53 5.87
C TYR A 270 -17.60 15.97 5.97
N ARG A 271 -17.30 16.82 4.98
CA ARG A 271 -17.62 18.27 5.03
C ARG A 271 -18.65 18.73 4.00
N THR A 272 -19.15 17.86 3.12
CA THR A 272 -20.14 18.25 2.10
C THR A 272 -21.49 17.55 2.24
N ARG A 273 -22.54 18.17 1.67
CA ARG A 273 -23.88 17.56 1.58
C ARG A 273 -23.88 16.26 0.78
N TRP A 274 -23.02 16.16 -0.24
CA TRP A 274 -22.88 14.93 -1.03
C TRP A 274 -22.34 13.79 -0.16
N GLY A 275 -21.29 14.03 0.62
CA GLY A 275 -20.71 13.02 1.52
C GLY A 275 -21.68 12.54 2.60
N LEU A 276 -22.43 13.45 3.21
CA LEU A 276 -23.48 13.11 4.17
C LEU A 276 -24.57 12.22 3.53
N ARG A 277 -25.07 12.62 2.35
CA ARG A 277 -26.08 11.85 1.61
C ARG A 277 -25.57 10.48 1.17
N THR A 278 -24.31 10.40 0.75
CA THR A 278 -23.67 9.14 0.35
C THR A 278 -23.69 8.17 1.53
N ARG A 279 -23.13 8.57 2.68
CA ARG A 279 -23.09 7.72 3.87
C ARG A 279 -24.49 7.30 4.34
N ALA A 280 -25.45 8.23 4.39
CA ALA A 280 -26.83 7.93 4.77
C ALA A 280 -27.50 6.93 3.80
N ALA A 281 -27.21 7.03 2.49
CA ALA A 281 -27.73 6.12 1.48
C ALA A 281 -27.12 4.71 1.54
N GLY A 282 -25.87 4.59 2.03
CA GLY A 282 -25.23 3.31 2.30
C GLY A 282 -25.78 2.63 3.55
N GLU A 283 -26.03 3.38 4.62
CA GLU A 283 -26.51 2.84 5.91
C GLU A 283 -28.02 2.54 5.89
N TYR A 284 -28.85 3.54 5.59
CA TYR A 284 -30.31 3.41 5.61
C TYR A 284 -30.95 4.06 4.37
N PRO A 285 -30.90 3.40 3.19
CA PRO A 285 -31.36 3.97 1.92
C PRO A 285 -32.85 4.36 1.94
N LYS A 286 -33.70 3.62 2.65
CA LYS A 286 -35.13 3.95 2.78
C LYS A 286 -35.35 5.27 3.51
N ALA A 287 -34.63 5.51 4.61
CA ALA A 287 -34.72 6.75 5.37
C ALA A 287 -34.20 7.95 4.57
N ALA A 288 -33.07 7.80 3.89
CA ALA A 288 -32.54 8.84 3.01
C ALA A 288 -33.53 9.23 1.90
N GLY A 289 -34.24 8.25 1.32
CA GLY A 289 -35.28 8.47 0.32
C GLY A 289 -36.46 9.32 0.83
N THR A 290 -36.91 9.11 2.08
CA THR A 290 -38.01 9.91 2.67
C THR A 290 -37.67 11.39 2.82
N LEU A 291 -36.37 11.72 2.91
CA LEU A 291 -35.87 13.10 3.00
C LEU A 291 -35.54 13.70 1.61
N GLY A 292 -36.00 13.08 0.52
CA GLY A 292 -35.85 13.57 -0.85
C GLY A 292 -34.50 13.28 -1.51
N VAL A 293 -33.69 12.38 -0.95
CA VAL A 293 -32.42 11.97 -1.57
C VAL A 293 -32.69 10.90 -2.62
N ASP A 294 -32.33 11.17 -3.88
CA ASP A 294 -32.33 10.16 -4.94
C ASP A 294 -31.13 9.21 -4.76
N VAL A 295 -31.36 8.14 -4.00
CA VAL A 295 -30.34 7.13 -3.67
C VAL A 295 -29.80 6.44 -4.92
N ILE A 296 -30.66 6.18 -5.92
CA ILE A 296 -30.25 5.47 -7.14
C ILE A 296 -29.26 6.32 -7.92
N LYS A 297 -29.60 7.58 -8.22
CA LYS A 297 -28.67 8.49 -8.92
C LYS A 297 -27.37 8.69 -8.14
N LEU A 298 -27.46 8.75 -6.82
CA LEU A 298 -26.29 8.90 -5.97
C LEU A 298 -25.33 7.72 -6.08
N ARG A 299 -25.85 6.49 -6.07
CA ARG A 299 -25.06 5.27 -6.27
C ARG A 299 -24.39 5.25 -7.63
N TYR A 300 -25.12 5.54 -8.70
CA TYR A 300 -24.54 5.65 -10.04
C TYR A 300 -23.39 6.64 -10.07
N ARG A 301 -23.59 7.86 -9.59
CA ARG A 301 -22.53 8.88 -9.58
C ARG A 301 -21.29 8.41 -8.83
N ASN A 302 -21.45 7.82 -7.64
CA ASN A 302 -20.32 7.39 -6.84
C ASN A 302 -19.54 6.25 -7.50
N LEU A 303 -20.24 5.31 -8.15
CA LEU A 303 -19.62 4.24 -8.93
C LEU A 303 -18.84 4.79 -10.11
N LEU A 304 -19.39 5.74 -10.87
CA LEU A 304 -18.69 6.33 -12.01
C LEU A 304 -17.42 7.09 -11.57
N ILE A 305 -17.49 7.83 -10.46
CA ILE A 305 -16.31 8.50 -9.89
C ILE A 305 -15.28 7.46 -9.42
N ALA A 306 -15.73 6.38 -8.78
CA ALA A 306 -14.84 5.28 -8.39
C ALA A 306 -14.14 4.65 -9.60
N GLY A 307 -14.88 4.41 -10.69
CA GLY A 307 -14.34 3.94 -11.96
C GLY A 307 -13.32 4.89 -12.54
N ALA A 308 -13.60 6.20 -12.56
CA ALA A 308 -12.66 7.21 -13.03
C ALA A 308 -11.33 7.16 -12.25
N VAL A 309 -11.41 7.13 -10.92
CA VAL A 309 -10.22 7.13 -10.05
C VAL A 309 -9.43 5.82 -10.19
N ALA A 310 -10.11 4.67 -10.26
CA ALA A 310 -9.48 3.39 -10.50
C ALA A 310 -8.83 3.32 -11.91
N GLY A 311 -9.50 3.84 -12.94
CA GLY A 311 -8.93 3.93 -14.28
C GLY A 311 -7.64 4.73 -14.33
N ILE A 312 -7.60 5.90 -13.68
CA ILE A 312 -6.37 6.70 -13.53
C ILE A 312 -5.30 5.93 -12.74
N GLY A 313 -5.70 5.20 -11.69
CA GLY A 313 -4.78 4.32 -10.94
C GLY A 313 -4.15 3.23 -11.81
N GLY A 314 -4.88 2.73 -12.81
CA GLY A 314 -4.38 1.78 -13.80
C GLY A 314 -3.29 2.37 -14.69
N ALA A 315 -3.45 3.63 -15.10
CA ALA A 315 -2.47 4.32 -15.93
C ALA A 315 -1.10 4.51 -15.26
N TRP A 316 -1.02 4.43 -13.92
CA TRP A 316 0.22 4.59 -13.16
C TRP A 316 1.34 3.62 -13.60
N TRP A 317 1.01 2.38 -13.95
CA TRP A 317 2.03 1.42 -14.41
C TRP A 317 2.66 1.85 -15.74
N PRO A 318 1.93 1.88 -16.86
CA PRO A 318 2.52 2.19 -18.15
C PRO A 318 3.01 3.64 -18.23
N ILE A 319 2.22 4.61 -17.73
CA ILE A 319 2.51 6.04 -17.89
C ILE A 319 3.41 6.56 -16.78
N GLY A 320 3.23 6.08 -15.54
CA GLY A 320 3.95 6.60 -14.38
C GLY A 320 5.28 5.92 -14.08
N THR A 321 5.51 4.68 -14.54
CA THR A 321 6.72 3.92 -14.16
C THR A 321 7.39 3.12 -15.28
N VAL A 322 6.66 2.24 -15.96
CA VAL A 322 7.27 1.20 -16.82
C VAL A 322 7.49 1.66 -18.26
N GLY A 323 6.60 2.49 -18.81
CA GLY A 323 6.68 2.95 -20.20
C GLY A 323 6.03 2.01 -21.21
N ARG A 324 5.30 1.00 -20.72
CA ARG A 324 4.52 0.06 -21.53
C ARG A 324 3.52 -0.71 -20.67
N PHE A 325 2.57 -1.35 -21.32
CA PHE A 325 1.71 -2.36 -20.72
C PHE A 325 2.36 -3.74 -20.80
N ASP A 326 2.45 -4.41 -19.66
CA ASP A 326 2.74 -5.84 -19.56
C ASP A 326 1.45 -6.61 -19.20
N GLN A 327 1.35 -7.86 -19.63
CA GLN A 327 0.19 -8.68 -19.31
C GLN A 327 0.03 -8.83 -17.79
N ASN A 328 -1.20 -8.65 -17.30
CA ASN A 328 -1.54 -8.76 -15.88
C ASN A 328 -0.66 -7.87 -14.97
N ILE A 329 -0.29 -6.68 -15.43
CA ILE A 329 0.63 -5.76 -14.72
C ILE A 329 0.13 -5.34 -13.32
N THR A 330 -1.20 -5.33 -13.11
CA THR A 330 -1.84 -5.04 -11.83
C THR A 330 -1.52 -6.09 -10.77
N GLY A 331 -1.49 -7.37 -11.15
CA GLY A 331 -1.08 -8.48 -10.30
C GLY A 331 -1.94 -8.66 -9.05
N GLY A 332 -3.25 -8.39 -9.11
CA GLY A 332 -4.17 -8.54 -7.99
C GLY A 332 -4.19 -7.37 -6.99
N ARG A 333 -3.47 -6.28 -7.26
CA ARG A 333 -3.42 -5.12 -6.35
C ARG A 333 -4.76 -4.40 -6.18
N GLY A 334 -5.68 -4.54 -7.13
CA GLY A 334 -7.06 -4.08 -6.99
C GLY A 334 -7.86 -4.88 -5.98
N PHE A 335 -7.58 -6.18 -5.82
CA PHE A 335 -8.16 -6.97 -4.73
C PHE A 335 -7.57 -6.54 -3.38
N ILE A 336 -6.27 -6.24 -3.32
CA ILE A 336 -5.63 -5.70 -2.11
C ILE A 336 -6.22 -4.34 -1.74
N ALA A 337 -6.53 -3.50 -2.73
CA ALA A 337 -7.14 -2.19 -2.50
C ALA A 337 -8.58 -2.27 -1.94
N LEU A 338 -9.27 -3.39 -2.17
CA LEU A 338 -10.62 -3.65 -1.65
C LEU A 338 -10.61 -4.30 -0.26
N ALA A 339 -9.59 -5.11 0.04
CA ALA A 339 -9.47 -5.90 1.28
C ALA A 339 -9.17 -5.03 2.51
#